data_AF-A0A1A9C4V5-F1
#
_entry.id   AF-A0A1A9C4V5-F1
#
_cell.length_a   1.000
_cell.length_b   1.000
_cell.length_c   1.000
_cell.angle_alpha   90.00
_cell.angle_beta   90.00
_cell.angle_gamma   90.00
#
_symmetry.space_group_name_H-M   'P 1'
#
loop_
_entity.id
_entity.type
_entity.pdbx_description
1 polymer ?
#
loop_
_entity_poly.entity_id
_entity_poly.type
_entity_poly.pdbx_seq_one_letter_code
_entity_poly.pdbx_strand_id
1 'polypeptide(L)'
;MTDPRTILWQARRGPVPADWHVFTKRRNRLTGFFRGTSDDPDPLLVITPDGAVEYINEGKPLATVDFQDVAEVNLRVATTDSSMFVSTWLDLRYRDGSKGKWRSSGFVNRVEAIQGFIEAYGAHKSLHGQQRAHWA
;
A
#
# COMPACT_ATOMS: atom_id res chain seq x y z
N MET A 1 8.13 -4.95 9.94
CA MET A 1 6.65 -4.93 9.92
C MET A 1 6.05 -6.24 10.47
N THR A 2 4.81 -6.21 10.99
CA THR A 2 4.03 -7.43 11.34
C THR A 2 3.76 -8.30 10.11
N ASP A 3 3.57 -9.62 10.29
CA ASP A 3 3.25 -10.55 9.20
C ASP A 3 2.09 -10.02 8.30
N PRO A 4 2.29 -9.89 6.97
CA PRO A 4 1.29 -9.36 6.05
C PRO A 4 -0.04 -10.09 6.06
N ARG A 5 -0.04 -11.42 6.24
CA ARG A 5 -1.28 -12.22 6.27
C ARG A 5 -2.08 -11.93 7.52
N THR A 6 -1.41 -11.75 8.65
CA THR A 6 -2.02 -11.35 9.92
C THR A 6 -2.67 -9.97 9.82
N ILE A 7 -1.98 -8.99 9.21
CA ILE A 7 -2.53 -7.65 8.95
C ILE A 7 -3.83 -7.74 8.14
N LEU A 8 -3.81 -8.47 7.03
CA LEU A 8 -4.99 -8.64 6.17
C LEU A 8 -6.13 -9.35 6.89
N TRP A 9 -5.83 -10.41 7.64
CA TRP A 9 -6.81 -11.14 8.40
C TRP A 9 -7.50 -10.26 9.44
N GLN A 10 -6.73 -9.45 10.19
CA GLN A 10 -7.27 -8.52 11.18
C GLN A 10 -8.13 -7.44 10.49
N ALA A 11 -7.64 -6.85 9.40
CA ALA A 11 -8.36 -5.83 8.65
C ALA A 11 -9.71 -6.32 8.10
N ARG A 12 -9.83 -7.61 7.78
CA ARG A 12 -11.10 -8.22 7.32
C ARG A 12 -12.11 -8.42 8.44
N ARG A 13 -11.66 -8.70 9.66
CA ARG A 13 -12.54 -8.96 10.80
C ARG A 13 -13.03 -7.69 11.47
N GLY A 14 -12.22 -6.63 11.40
CA GLY A 14 -12.43 -5.38 12.12
C GLY A 14 -12.41 -5.55 13.65
N PRO A 15 -12.60 -4.45 14.41
CA PRO A 15 -12.11 -3.11 14.09
C PRO A 15 -10.58 -3.10 13.98
N VAL A 16 -10.05 -2.20 13.16
CA VAL A 16 -8.59 -1.99 13.02
C VAL A 16 -8.11 -0.87 13.94
N PRO A 17 -6.81 -0.84 14.28
CA PRO A 17 -6.21 0.32 14.93
C PRO A 17 -6.51 1.62 14.16
N ALA A 18 -6.65 2.73 14.91
CA ALA A 18 -7.08 4.02 14.34
C ALA A 18 -6.08 4.65 13.36
N ASP A 19 -4.83 4.21 13.43
CA ASP A 19 -3.72 4.61 12.56
C ASP A 19 -3.57 3.72 11.31
N TRP A 20 -4.52 2.80 11.07
CA TRP A 20 -4.55 1.99 9.86
C TRP A 20 -5.50 2.61 8.82
N HIS A 21 -5.04 2.68 7.57
CA HIS A 21 -5.89 3.01 6.43
C HIS A 21 -6.26 1.72 5.70
N VAL A 22 -7.55 1.39 5.68
CA VAL A 22 -8.08 0.18 5.04
C VAL A 22 -8.93 0.54 3.84
N PHE A 23 -8.53 0.04 2.67
CA PHE A 23 -9.25 0.22 1.43
C PHE A 23 -9.79 -1.11 0.95
N THR A 24 -11.11 -1.20 0.80
CA THR A 24 -11.79 -2.38 0.28
C THR A 24 -12.38 -2.07 -1.09
N LYS A 25 -12.46 -3.09 -1.94
CA LYS A 25 -13.19 -3.02 -3.20
C LYS A 25 -14.01 -4.28 -3.32
N ARG A 26 -15.32 -4.15 -3.52
CA ARG A 26 -16.15 -5.29 -3.89
C ARG A 26 -15.66 -5.82 -5.23
N ARG A 27 -15.43 -7.12 -5.31
CA ARG A 27 -15.19 -7.76 -6.59
C ARG A 27 -16.46 -7.64 -7.44
N ASN A 28 -16.49 -6.64 -8.33
CA ASN A 28 -17.55 -6.57 -9.34
C ASN A 28 -17.49 -7.86 -10.17
N ARG A 29 -18.60 -8.61 -10.24
CA ARG A 29 -18.84 -9.58 -11.33
C ARG A 29 -18.87 -8.78 -12.64
N LEU A 30 -17.73 -8.44 -13.21
CA LEU A 30 -17.68 -7.80 -14.52
C LEU A 30 -16.76 -8.61 -15.43
N THR A 31 -17.39 -9.09 -16.50
CA THR A 31 -16.81 -9.28 -17.83
C THR A 31 -15.47 -10.01 -17.88
N GLY A 32 -15.55 -11.32 -18.09
CA GLY A 32 -14.53 -12.08 -18.82
C GLY A 32 -13.21 -12.33 -18.09
N PHE A 33 -12.89 -13.61 -17.89
CA PHE A 33 -11.54 -14.17 -17.76
C PHE A 33 -10.85 -14.23 -16.38
N PHE A 34 -11.42 -13.72 -15.29
CA PHE A 34 -10.91 -14.05 -13.95
C PHE A 34 -11.85 -15.02 -13.23
N ARG A 35 -11.65 -16.33 -13.43
CA ARG A 35 -12.20 -17.38 -12.53
C ARG A 35 -11.46 -17.30 -11.19
N GLY A 36 -11.78 -16.29 -10.39
CA GLY A 36 -11.69 -16.47 -8.94
C GLY A 36 -12.79 -17.44 -8.55
N THR A 37 -12.45 -18.47 -7.77
CA THR A 37 -13.45 -19.32 -7.12
C THR A 37 -14.33 -18.43 -6.23
N SER A 38 -15.56 -18.87 -5.97
CA SER A 38 -16.53 -18.10 -5.16
C SER A 38 -16.04 -17.74 -3.75
N ASP A 39 -14.94 -18.36 -3.31
CA ASP A 39 -14.36 -18.24 -1.96
C ASP A 39 -13.15 -17.29 -1.89
N ASP A 40 -12.66 -16.78 -3.02
CA ASP A 40 -11.53 -15.85 -3.02
C ASP A 40 -11.96 -14.48 -2.47
N PRO A 41 -11.33 -13.99 -1.39
CA PRO A 41 -11.82 -12.82 -0.69
C PRO A 41 -11.66 -11.52 -1.50
N ASP A 42 -12.47 -10.51 -1.16
CA ASP A 42 -12.42 -9.21 -1.83
C ASP A 42 -11.02 -8.58 -1.76
N PRO A 43 -10.56 -7.88 -2.82
CA PRO A 43 -9.31 -7.12 -2.81
C PRO A 43 -9.26 -6.13 -1.64
N LEU A 44 -8.09 -6.08 -1.02
CA LEU A 44 -7.87 -5.35 0.22
C LEU A 44 -6.48 -4.72 0.20
N LEU A 45 -6.43 -3.41 0.41
CA LEU A 45 -5.20 -2.69 0.67
C LEU A 45 -5.23 -2.20 2.12
N VAL A 46 -4.20 -2.50 2.87
CA VAL A 46 -4.02 -2.04 4.25
C VAL A 46 -2.72 -1.28 4.33
N ILE A 47 -2.78 -0.05 4.81
CA ILE A 47 -1.62 0.77 5.13
C ILE A 47 -1.57 0.89 6.64
N THR A 48 -0.49 0.40 7.22
CA THR A 48 -0.20 0.42 8.66
C THR A 48 0.94 1.40 8.93
N PRO A 49 1.22 1.74 10.20
CA PRO A 49 2.40 2.53 10.56
C PRO A 49 3.74 1.92 10.14
N ASP A 50 3.79 0.61 9.87
CA ASP A 50 5.02 -0.10 9.52
C ASP A 50 5.16 -0.41 8.04
N GLY A 51 4.11 -0.20 7.24
CA GLY A 51 4.14 -0.59 5.84
C GLY A 51 2.78 -0.71 5.19
N ALA A 52 2.79 -1.04 3.90
CA ALA A 52 1.61 -1.25 3.09
C ALA A 52 1.54 -2.70 2.59
N VAL A 53 0.35 -3.31 2.67
CA VAL A 53 0.08 -4.67 2.21
C VAL A 53 -1.15 -4.64 1.30
N GLU A 54 -0.99 -5.14 0.08
CA GLU A 54 -2.07 -5.27 -0.89
C GLU A 54 -2.33 -6.74 -1.24
N TYR A 55 -3.59 -7.13 -1.07
CA TYR A 55 -4.16 -8.38 -1.56
C TYR A 55 -5.07 -8.11 -2.76
N ILE A 56 -4.85 -8.86 -3.85
CA ILE A 56 -5.66 -8.76 -5.08
C ILE A 56 -6.47 -10.04 -5.30
N ASN A 57 -5.80 -11.21 -5.24
CA ASN A 57 -6.37 -12.55 -5.35
C ASN A 57 -5.37 -13.61 -4.88
N GLU A 58 -5.84 -14.85 -4.69
CA GLU A 58 -5.02 -15.97 -4.18
C GLU A 58 -3.86 -16.34 -5.11
N GLY A 59 -3.97 -16.02 -6.41
CA GLY A 59 -2.99 -16.35 -7.43
C GLY A 59 -1.90 -15.30 -7.68
N LYS A 60 -1.95 -14.15 -7.00
CA LYS A 60 -0.94 -13.09 -7.13
C LYS A 60 -0.18 -12.88 -5.82
N PRO A 61 1.14 -12.58 -5.89
CA PRO A 61 1.90 -12.26 -4.71
C PRO A 61 1.31 -11.03 -4.01
N LEU A 62 1.24 -11.12 -2.68
CA LEU A 62 0.96 -10.02 -1.77
C LEU A 62 1.95 -8.90 -2.06
N ALA A 63 1.51 -7.79 -2.66
CA ALA A 63 2.40 -6.66 -2.86
C ALA A 63 2.61 -6.00 -1.49
N THR A 64 3.86 -6.01 -1.03
CA THR A 64 4.22 -5.60 0.32
C THR A 64 5.33 -4.56 0.26
N VAL A 65 5.21 -3.52 1.08
CA VAL A 65 6.26 -2.54 1.33
C VAL A 65 6.45 -2.42 2.84
N ASP A 66 7.62 -2.81 3.33
CA ASP A 66 8.04 -2.56 4.72
C ASP A 66 8.74 -1.19 4.79
N PHE A 67 8.21 -0.27 5.60
CA PHE A 67 8.80 1.07 5.74
C PHE A 67 10.18 1.05 6.40
N GLN A 68 10.53 -0.01 7.13
CA GLN A 68 11.88 -0.18 7.66
C GLN A 68 12.92 -0.32 6.55
N ASP A 69 12.54 -0.90 5.42
CA ASP A 69 13.43 -1.07 4.27
C ASP A 69 13.46 0.14 3.35
N VAL A 70 12.50 1.07 3.49
CA VAL A 70 12.41 2.28 2.66
C VAL A 70 13.26 3.41 3.28
N ALA A 71 14.16 3.96 2.47
CA ALA A 71 14.98 5.11 2.82
C ALA A 71 14.28 6.44 2.47
N GLU A 72 13.59 6.48 1.33
CA GLU A 72 12.98 7.67 0.74
C GLU A 72 11.74 7.32 -0.09
N VAL A 73 10.76 8.23 -0.08
CA VAL A 73 9.52 8.16 -0.84
C VAL A 73 9.35 9.47 -1.59
N ASN A 74 9.14 9.39 -2.91
CA ASN A 74 8.90 10.56 -3.75
C ASN A 74 7.60 10.41 -4.54
N LEU A 75 6.72 11.42 -4.47
CA LEU A 75 5.50 11.46 -5.27
C LEU A 75 5.82 11.80 -6.74
N ARG A 76 5.29 11.01 -7.66
CA ARG A 76 5.36 11.25 -9.09
C ARG A 76 3.96 11.40 -9.68
N VAL A 77 3.82 12.41 -10.52
CA VAL A 77 2.61 12.71 -11.27
C VAL A 77 3.01 12.87 -12.73
N ALA A 78 2.35 12.16 -13.63
CA ALA A 78 2.54 12.33 -15.06
C ALA A 78 1.19 12.42 -15.76
N THR A 79 1.11 13.29 -16.76
CA THR A 79 -0.03 13.42 -17.65
C THR A 79 0.33 12.74 -18.96
N THR A 80 -0.55 11.88 -19.46
CA THR A 80 -0.42 11.34 -20.83
C THR A 80 -0.92 12.37 -21.85
N ASP A 81 -0.38 12.33 -23.07
CA ASP A 81 -0.64 13.32 -24.15
C ASP A 81 -2.13 13.53 -24.49
N SER A 82 -2.99 12.59 -24.11
CA SER A 82 -4.44 12.81 -23.98
C SER A 82 -4.73 13.35 -22.58
N SER A 83 -4.91 14.67 -22.47
CA SER A 83 -5.06 15.49 -21.25
C SER A 83 -6.11 15.05 -20.19
N MET A 84 -6.78 13.91 -20.39
CA MET A 84 -7.82 13.39 -19.50
C MET A 84 -7.33 12.34 -18.48
N PHE A 85 -6.08 11.85 -18.58
CA PHE A 85 -5.56 10.85 -17.64
C PHE A 85 -4.28 11.32 -16.94
N VAL A 86 -4.41 11.60 -15.64
CA VAL A 86 -3.28 11.81 -14.73
C VAL A 86 -2.92 10.48 -14.08
N SER A 87 -1.66 10.08 -14.22
CA SER A 87 -1.09 8.89 -13.59
C SER A 87 -0.25 9.31 -12.40
N THR A 88 -0.56 8.77 -11.23
CA THR A 88 0.14 9.07 -9.98
C THR A 88 0.75 7.79 -9.39
N TRP A 89 1.99 7.86 -8.92
CA TRP A 89 2.68 6.76 -8.25
C TRP A 89 3.75 7.28 -7.28
N LEU A 90 4.30 6.37 -6.46
CA LEU A 90 5.42 6.66 -5.57
C LEU A 90 6.68 5.99 -6.11
N ASP A 91 7.77 6.75 -6.22
CA ASP A 91 9.10 6.18 -6.34
C ASP A 91 9.61 5.87 -4.93
N LEU A 92 10.03 4.63 -4.72
CA LEU A 92 10.60 4.14 -3.48
C LEU A 92 12.10 3.96 -3.67
N ARG A 93 12.90 4.51 -2.75
CA ARG A 93 14.31 4.17 -2.63
C ARG A 93 14.51 3.34 -1.38
N TYR A 94 14.99 2.12 -1.53
CA TYR A 94 15.24 1.20 -0.43
C TYR A 94 16.64 1.42 0.16
N ARG A 95 16.82 0.97 1.40
CA ARG A 95 18.08 1.11 2.15
C ARG A 95 19.21 0.26 1.58
N ASP A 96 18.88 -0.82 0.89
CA ASP A 96 19.84 -1.63 0.12
C ASP A 96 20.31 -0.94 -1.18
N GLY A 97 19.80 0.26 -1.47
CA GLY A 97 20.11 1.04 -2.67
C GLY A 97 19.23 0.72 -3.86
N SER A 98 18.37 -0.31 -3.77
CA SER A 98 17.43 -0.64 -4.84
C SER A 98 16.33 0.41 -4.97
N LYS A 99 15.69 0.45 -6.14
CA LYS A 99 14.59 1.36 -6.44
C LYS A 99 13.34 0.57 -6.78
N GLY A 100 12.21 1.02 -6.28
CA GLY A 100 10.90 0.47 -6.59
C GLY A 100 9.95 1.56 -7.08
N LYS A 101 8.94 1.13 -7.80
CA LYS A 101 7.76 1.95 -8.09
C LYS A 101 6.58 1.33 -7.37
N TRP A 102 5.97 2.08 -6.47
CA TRP A 102 4.76 1.66 -5.79
C TRP A 102 3.54 2.39 -6.34
N ARG A 103 2.55 1.58 -6.71
CA ARG A 103 1.19 2.00 -7.02
C ARG A 103 0.30 0.83 -6.70
N SER A 104 -0.80 1.07 -5.99
CA SER A 104 -1.78 0.00 -5.78
C SER A 104 -2.31 -0.51 -7.11
N SER A 105 -2.28 -1.83 -7.28
CA SER A 105 -2.75 -2.49 -8.50
C SER A 105 -4.27 -2.63 -8.55
N GLY A 106 -4.92 -2.76 -7.39
CA GLY A 106 -6.38 -2.84 -7.24
C GLY A 106 -7.07 -1.49 -7.08
N PHE A 107 -6.33 -0.46 -6.65
CA PHE A 107 -6.83 0.85 -6.23
C PHE A 107 -6.13 2.02 -6.96
N VAL A 108 -5.74 1.80 -8.22
CA VAL A 108 -4.97 2.67 -9.14
C VAL A 108 -5.40 4.15 -9.21
N ASN A 109 -6.69 4.45 -8.97
CA ASN A 109 -7.27 5.80 -9.04
C ASN A 109 -7.71 6.36 -7.68
N ARG A 110 -7.29 5.73 -6.57
CA ARG A 110 -7.58 6.23 -5.23
C ARG A 110 -6.41 7.07 -4.74
N VAL A 111 -6.54 8.39 -4.90
CA VAL A 111 -5.57 9.37 -4.38
C VAL A 111 -5.40 9.20 -2.87
N GLU A 112 -6.46 8.79 -2.17
CA GLU A 112 -6.47 8.51 -0.74
C GLU A 112 -5.50 7.38 -0.35
N ALA A 113 -5.27 6.39 -1.23
CA ALA A 113 -4.29 5.34 -0.97
C ALA A 113 -2.85 5.85 -1.05
N ILE A 114 -2.58 6.79 -1.97
CA ILE A 114 -1.27 7.44 -2.07
C ILE A 114 -1.05 8.38 -0.88
N GLN A 115 -2.07 9.16 -0.51
CA GLN A 115 -2.03 10.02 0.65
C GLN A 115 -1.81 9.23 1.95
N GLY A 116 -2.60 8.18 2.19
CA GLY A 116 -2.45 7.34 3.38
C GLY A 116 -1.07 6.67 3.46
N PHE A 117 -0.48 6.30 2.32
CA PHE A 117 0.90 5.80 2.29
C PHE A 117 1.90 6.88 2.74
N ILE A 118 1.80 8.09 2.20
CA ILE A 118 2.70 9.20 2.54
C ILE A 118 2.55 9.58 4.01
N GLU A 119 1.33 9.66 4.53
CA GLU A 119 1.03 9.97 5.93
C GLU A 119 1.64 8.92 6.86
N ALA A 120 1.38 7.63 6.60
CA ALA A 120 1.92 6.54 7.41
C ALA A 120 3.45 6.47 7.37
N TYR A 121 4.07 6.64 6.19
CA TYR A 121 5.52 6.69 6.06
C TYR A 121 6.13 7.90 6.78
N GLY A 122 5.51 9.07 6.67
CA GLY A 122 5.92 10.28 7.38
C GLY A 122 5.88 10.10 8.91
N ALA A 123 4.80 9.50 9.43
CA ALA A 123 4.68 9.15 10.84
C ALA A 123 5.76 8.14 11.27
N HIS A 124 5.97 7.07 10.49
CA HIS A 124 7.01 6.07 10.74
C HIS A 124 8.39 6.70 10.86
N LYS A 125 8.75 7.57 9.91
CA LYS A 125 10.04 8.27 9.89
C LYS A 125 10.22 9.22 11.07
N SER A 126 9.15 9.89 11.51
CA SER A 126 9.20 10.80 12.64
C SER A 126 9.50 10.06 13.94
N LEU A 127 8.78 8.95 14.19
CA LEU A 127 8.95 8.12 15.39
C LEU A 127 10.35 7.50 15.46
N HIS A 128 10.82 6.91 14.35
CA HIS A 128 12.12 6.22 14.32
C HIS A 128 13.31 7.18 14.09
N GLY A 129 13.07 8.39 13.58
CA GLY A 129 14.06 9.45 13.48
C GLY A 129 14.38 10.08 14.84
N GLN A 130 13.36 10.33 15.67
CA GLN A 130 13.54 10.83 17.04
C GLN A 130 14.28 9.86 17.95
N GLN A 131 14.05 8.55 17.81
CA GLN A 131 14.76 7.54 18.61
C GLN A 131 16.27 7.47 18.32
N ARG A 132 16.72 7.87 17.13
CA ARG A 132 18.14 7.92 16.78
C ARG A 132 18.86 9.17 17.29
N ALA A 133 18.14 10.26 17.56
CA ALA A 133 18.70 11.51 18.06
C ALA A 133 18.91 11.52 19.59
N HIS A 134 18.24 10.63 20.33
CA HIS A 134 18.30 10.57 21.80
C HIS A 134 19.47 9.77 22.39
N TRP A 135 20.34 9.21 21.54
CA TRP A 135 21.50 8.39 21.94
C TRP A 135 22.82 8.80 21.26
N ALA A 136 22.89 10.02 20.72
CA ALA A 136 24.09 10.63 20.17
C ALA A 136 24.53 11.81 21.06
#